data_AF-A0A7K4C9M0-F1
#
_entry.id   AF-A0A7K4C9M0-F1
#
_cell.length_a   1.000
_cell.length_b   1.000
_cell.length_c   1.000
_cell.angle_alpha   90.00
_cell.angle_beta   90.00
_cell.angle_gamma   90.00
#
_symmetry.space_group_name_H-M   'P 1'
#
loop_
_entity.id
_entity.type
_entity.pdbx_description
1 polymer ?
#
loop_
_entity_poly.entity_id
_entity_poly.type
_entity_poly.pdbx_seq_one_letter_code
_entity_poly.pdbx_strand_id
1 'polypeptide(L)'
;IFFVAQLGFNVAWSYLFFGLHSTFFGLMCIIALWCLILCTMVQTFRFSVAGGALMIPYFLWVSFATILTYTVMTMNPVSYILF
;
A
#
# COMPACT_ATOMS: atom_id res chain seq x y z
N ILE A 1 6.42 -5.86 -15.33
CA ILE A 1 6.93 -6.34 -14.01
C ILE A 1 6.36 -5.53 -12.84
N PHE A 2 6.54 -4.20 -12.81
CA PHE A 2 6.07 -3.35 -11.68
C PHE A 2 4.56 -3.42 -11.43
N PHE A 3 3.75 -3.47 -12.49
CA PHE A 3 2.30 -3.63 -12.39
C PHE A 3 1.86 -4.96 -11.76
N VAL A 4 2.60 -6.06 -11.98
CA VAL A 4 2.27 -7.35 -11.37
C VAL A 4 2.73 -7.38 -9.91
N ALA A 5 3.89 -6.78 -9.62
CA ALA A 5 4.40 -6.64 -8.26
C ALA A 5 3.46 -5.80 -7.37
N GLN A 6 3.01 -4.63 -7.83
CA GLN A 6 2.05 -3.81 -7.06
C GLN A 6 0.71 -4.53 -6.85
N LEU A 7 0.24 -5.31 -7.83
CA LEU A 7 -0.99 -6.10 -7.67
C LEU A 7 -0.82 -7.19 -6.60
N GLY A 8 0.30 -7.91 -6.63
CA GLY A 8 0.60 -8.94 -5.61
C GLY A 8 0.68 -8.36 -4.20
N PHE A 9 1.36 -7.22 -4.04
CA PHE A 9 1.42 -6.51 -2.76
C PHE A 9 0.05 -5.94 -2.34
N ASN A 10 -0.79 -5.53 -3.28
CA ASN A 10 -2.14 -5.04 -2.98
C ASN A 10 -3.02 -6.14 -2.37
N VAL A 11 -2.98 -7.35 -2.95
CA VAL A 11 -3.70 -8.51 -2.42
C VAL A 11 -3.10 -8.97 -1.08
N ALA A 12 -1.77 -9.01 -1.00
CA ALA A 12 -1.08 -9.38 0.23
C ALA A 12 -1.43 -8.44 1.39
N TRP A 13 -1.54 -7.13 1.15
CA TRP A 13 -1.92 -6.18 2.17
C TRP A 13 -3.29 -6.50 2.78
N SER A 14 -4.31 -6.73 1.95
CA SER A 14 -5.64 -7.07 2.44
C SER A 14 -5.64 -8.37 3.26
N TYR A 15 -4.87 -9.38 2.83
CA TYR A 15 -4.75 -10.64 3.57
C TYR A 15 -3.99 -10.48 4.91
N LEU A 16 -2.91 -9.71 4.94
CA LEU A 16 -2.13 -9.47 6.16
C LEU A 16 -2.92 -8.65 7.18
N PHE A 17 -3.63 -7.61 6.71
CA PHE A 17 -4.38 -6.70 7.57
C PHE A 17 -5.69 -7.31 8.07
N PHE A 18 -6.50 -7.92 7.19
CA PHE A 18 -7.82 -8.48 7.55
C PHE A 18 -7.79 -9.98 7.83
N GLY A 19 -6.89 -10.75 7.23
CA GLY A 19 -6.82 -12.20 7.42
C GLY A 19 -6.04 -12.59 8.67
N LEU A 20 -4.81 -12.06 8.80
CA LEU A 20 -3.94 -12.35 9.95
C LEU A 20 -4.12 -11.37 11.13
N HIS A 21 -4.95 -10.33 10.96
CA HIS A 21 -5.14 -9.25 11.94
C HIS A 21 -3.83 -8.62 12.45
N SER A 22 -2.74 -8.77 11.70
CA SER A 22 -1.44 -8.25 12.08
C SER A 22 -1.23 -6.88 11.44
N THR A 23 -1.58 -5.85 12.20
CA THR A 23 -1.47 -4.45 11.78
C THR A 23 -0.02 -4.06 11.48
N PHE A 24 0.97 -4.66 12.15
CA PHE A 24 2.39 -4.42 11.89
C PHE A 24 2.82 -4.93 10.50
N PHE A 25 2.55 -6.20 10.18
CA PHE A 25 2.88 -6.75 8.86
C PHE A 25 2.06 -6.08 7.75
N GLY A 26 0.80 -5.72 8.03
CA GLY A 26 -0.01 -4.90 7.12
C GLY A 26 0.63 -3.53 6.83
N LEU A 27 1.19 -2.86 7.84
CA LEU A 27 1.86 -1.57 7.67
C LEU A 27 3.16 -1.67 6.86
N MET A 28 3.99 -2.67 7.11
CA MET A 28 5.18 -2.89 6.28
C MET A 28 4.82 -3.19 4.83
N CYS A 29 3.78 -4.00 4.61
CA CYS A 29 3.30 -4.35 3.28
C CYS A 29 2.75 -3.14 2.51
N ILE A 30 1.96 -2.28 3.15
CA ILE A 30 1.39 -1.10 2.48
C ILE A 30 2.45 -0.05 2.16
N ILE A 31 3.49 0.10 2.98
CA ILE A 31 4.62 0.99 2.66
C ILE A 31 5.39 0.46 1.44
N ALA A 32 5.65 -0.84 1.38
CA ALA A 32 6.28 -1.45 0.20
C ALA A 32 5.41 -1.29 -1.06
N LEU A 33 4.09 -1.48 -0.94
CA LEU A 33 3.13 -1.23 -2.01
C LEU A 33 3.16 0.23 -2.47
N TRP A 34 3.16 1.18 -1.53
CA TRP A 34 3.19 2.62 -1.81
C TRP A 34 4.43 3.00 -2.64
N CYS A 35 5.60 2.47 -2.30
CA CYS A 35 6.82 2.64 -3.10
C CYS A 35 6.70 2.05 -4.52
N LEU A 36 6.13 0.85 -4.65
CA LEU A 36 5.92 0.22 -5.96
C LEU A 36 4.97 1.02 -6.86
N ILE A 37 3.92 1.59 -6.27
CA ILE A 37 2.96 2.45 -6.99
C ILE A 37 3.63 3.74 -7.44
N LEU A 38 4.43 4.38 -6.58
CA LEU A 38 5.20 5.56 -6.94
C LEU A 38 6.14 5.27 -8.11
N CYS A 39 6.88 4.15 -8.07
CA CYS A 39 7.76 3.74 -9.16
C CYS A 39 6.98 3.49 -10.47
N THR A 40 5.82 2.84 -10.38
CA THR A 40 4.95 2.57 -11.54
C THR A 40 4.43 3.88 -12.13
N MET A 41 3.93 4.78 -11.28
CA MET A 41 3.44 6.10 -11.64
C MET A 41 4.51 6.90 -12.38
N VAL A 42 5.73 7.03 -11.81
CA VAL A 42 6.85 7.75 -12.44
C VAL A 42 7.21 7.15 -13.80
N GLN A 43 7.23 5.82 -13.93
CA GLN A 43 7.48 5.17 -15.23
C GLN A 43 6.36 5.48 -16.23
N THR A 44 5.10 5.35 -15.83
CA THR A 44 3.96 5.60 -16.72
C THR A 44 3.88 7.07 -17.15
N PHE A 45 4.22 8.03 -16.26
CA PHE A 45 4.33 9.45 -16.62
C PHE A 45 5.36 9.73 -17.71
N ARG A 46 6.47 8.96 -17.75
CA ARG A 46 7.50 9.11 -18.80
C ARG A 46 7.02 8.65 -20.18
N PHE A 47 6.09 7.70 -20.23
CA PHE A 47 5.55 7.18 -21.50
C PHE A 47 4.27 7.89 -21.95
N SER A 48 3.38 8.24 -21.02
CA SER A 48 2.12 8.91 -21.32
C SER A 48 1.63 9.73 -20.12
N VAL A 49 1.48 11.04 -20.32
CA VAL A 49 0.94 11.95 -19.31
C VAL A 49 -0.47 11.53 -18.89
N ALA A 50 -1.29 11.04 -19.83
CA ALA A 50 -2.64 10.55 -19.54
C ALA A 50 -2.61 9.27 -18.69
N GLY A 51 -1.70 8.33 -18.99
CA GLY A 51 -1.54 7.11 -18.21
C GLY A 51 -1.03 7.39 -16.79
N GLY A 52 -0.10 8.34 -16.63
CA GLY A 52 0.36 8.80 -15.32
C GLY A 52 -0.74 9.48 -14.51
N ALA A 53 -1.58 10.30 -15.16
CA ALA A 53 -2.69 10.98 -14.50
C ALA A 53 -3.70 10.00 -13.87
N LEU A 54 -3.94 8.84 -14.49
CA LEU A 54 -4.80 7.79 -13.95
C LEU A 54 -4.23 7.11 -12.68
N MET A 55 -2.91 7.17 -12.46
CA MET A 55 -2.26 6.65 -11.26
C MET A 55 -2.36 7.61 -10.06
N ILE A 56 -2.58 8.92 -10.28
CA ILE A 56 -2.74 9.92 -9.22
C ILE A 56 -3.85 9.54 -8.22
N PRO A 57 -5.11 9.28 -8.64
CA PRO A 57 -6.18 8.93 -7.70
C PRO A 57 -5.88 7.63 -6.96
N TYR A 58 -5.20 6.68 -7.60
CA TYR A 58 -4.80 5.43 -6.96
C TYR A 58 -3.72 5.64 -5.88
N PHE A 59 -2.72 6.47 -6.16
CA PHE A 59 -1.69 6.82 -5.19
C PHE A 59 -2.25 7.57 -3.97
N LEU A 60 -3.21 8.48 -4.20
CA LEU A 60 -3.94 9.16 -3.13
C LEU A 60 -4.70 8.17 -2.24
N TRP A 61 -5.38 7.19 -2.86
CA TRP A 61 -6.08 6.14 -2.12
C TRP A 61 -5.13 5.30 -1.26
N VAL A 62 -3.99 4.85 -1.81
CA VAL A 62 -3.03 4.05 -1.03
C VAL A 62 -2.39 4.88 0.08
N SER A 63 -2.17 6.17 -0.13
CA SER A 63 -1.72 7.08 0.95
C SER A 63 -2.73 7.15 2.10
N PHE A 64 -4.03 7.26 1.78
CA PHE A 64 -5.09 7.19 2.79
C PHE A 64 -5.10 5.85 3.52
N ALA A 65 -4.98 4.73 2.79
CA ALA A 65 -4.94 3.40 3.39
C ALA A 65 -3.70 3.19 4.28
N THR A 66 -2.54 3.78 3.95
CA THR A 66 -1.36 3.79 4.82
C THR A 66 -1.64 4.52 6.13
N ILE A 67 -2.25 5.71 6.07
CA ILE A 67 -2.64 6.46 7.27
C ILE A 67 -3.63 5.65 8.10
N LEU A 68 -4.66 5.07 7.48
CA LEU A 68 -5.63 4.22 8.16
C LEU A 68 -4.95 3.05 8.89
N THR A 69 -4.06 2.34 8.20
CA THR A 69 -3.30 1.21 8.77
C THR A 69 -2.47 1.66 9.97
N TYR A 70 -1.79 2.81 9.85
CA TYR A 70 -1.01 3.41 10.93
C TYR A 70 -1.88 3.82 12.11
N THR A 71 -3.01 4.50 11.88
CA THR A 71 -3.93 4.91 12.94
C THR A 71 -4.54 3.70 13.66
N VAL A 72 -4.90 2.63 12.93
CA VAL A 72 -5.38 1.40 13.56
C VAL A 72 -4.30 0.75 14.42
N MET A 73 -3.04 0.76 13.98
CA MET A 73 -1.91 0.26 14.76
C MET A 73 -1.67 1.10 16.03
N THR A 74 -1.69 2.44 15.94
CA THR A 74 -1.47 3.31 17.11
C THR A 74 -2.62 3.28 18.11
N MET A 75 -3.86 3.14 17.64
CA MET A 75 -5.04 3.02 18.51
C MET A 75 -5.16 1.63 19.14
N ASN A 76 -4.46 0.62 18.64
CA ASN A 76 -4.46 -0.74 19.19
C ASN A 76 -3.02 -1.20 19.52
N PRO A 77 -2.41 -0.67 20.60
CA PRO A 77 -1.00 -0.94 20.89
C PRO A 77 -0.69 -2.39 21.29
N VAL A 78 -1.69 -3.13 21.77
CA VAL A 78 -1.54 -4.56 22.12
C VAL A 78 -1.24 -5.43 20.89
N SER A 79 -1.68 -5.00 19.70
CA SER A 79 -1.60 -5.78 18.45
C SER A 79 -0.19 -5.98 17.92
N TYR A 80 0.77 -5.10 18.26
CA TYR A 80 2.17 -5.24 17.83
C TYR A 80 3.10 -5.79 18.92
N ILE A 81 2.59 -6.00 20.14
CA ILE A 81 3.35 -6.54 21.28
C ILE A 81 3.25 -8.07 21.36
N LEU A 82 2.19 -8.65 20.79
CA LEU A 82 1.92 -10.10 20.81
C LEU A 82 2.37 -10.83 19.54
N PHE A 83 3.16 -10.18 18.68
CA PHE A 83 3.90 -10.79 17.57
C PHE A 83 5.39 -10.53 17.74
#